data_AF-A0A921SRR1-F1
#
_entry.id   AF-A0A921SRR1-F1
#
_cell.length_a   1.000
_cell.length_b   1.000
_cell.length_c   1.000
_cell.angle_alpha   90.00
_cell.angle_beta   90.00
_cell.angle_gamma   90.00
#
_symmetry.space_group_name_H-M   'P 1'
#
loop_
_entity.id
_entity.type
_entity.pdbx_description
1 polymer ?
#
loop_
_entity_poly.entity_id
_entity_poly.type
_entity_poly.pdbx_seq_one_letter_code
_entity_poly.pdbx_strand_id
1 'polypeptide(L)'
;MKKLRICLEIPGLAEDENGQPCPGGVCLTLGDDNAEEITGEAYRNLMKEINIAGILRMACLDGFCRPEDCRLLTPEEYNEKYGEEE
;
A
#
# COMPACT_ATOMS: atom_id res chain seq x y z
N MET A 1 -1.46 -10.06 -18.16
CA MET A 1 -2.12 -10.22 -16.84
C MET A 1 -2.62 -8.84 -16.43
N LYS A 2 -3.77 -8.73 -15.75
CA LYS A 2 -4.20 -7.44 -15.19
C LYS A 2 -3.24 -6.98 -14.10
N LYS A 3 -3.10 -5.68 -13.88
CA LYS A 3 -2.28 -5.14 -12.77
C LYS A 3 -3.10 -5.02 -11.49
N LEU A 4 -2.45 -5.25 -10.36
CA LEU A 4 -3.03 -5.14 -9.03
C LEU A 4 -2.24 -4.12 -8.21
N ARG A 5 -2.94 -3.16 -7.60
CA ARG A 5 -2.34 -2.21 -6.66
C ARG A 5 -2.66 -2.61 -5.23
N ILE A 6 -1.63 -2.76 -4.42
CA ILE A 6 -1.74 -3.06 -3.00
C ILE A 6 -1.12 -1.88 -2.26
N CYS A 7 -1.97 -1.06 -1.65
CA CYS A 7 -1.53 0.13 -0.93
C CYS A 7 -1.65 -0.08 0.58
N LEU A 8 -0.66 0.43 1.32
CA LEU A 8 -0.49 0.29 2.75
C LEU A 8 -0.18 1.65 3.37
N GLU A 9 -0.75 1.90 4.53
CA GLU A 9 -0.33 2.95 5.45
C GLU A 9 0.56 2.30 6.52
N ILE A 10 1.76 2.83 6.68
CA ILE A 10 2.77 2.32 7.60
C ILE A 10 3.11 3.43 8.62
N PRO A 11 2.80 3.24 9.91
CA PRO A 11 3.10 4.24 10.93
C PRO A 11 4.61 4.49 11.07
N GLY A 12 4.98 5.76 11.20
CA GLY A 12 6.37 6.17 11.43
C GLY A 12 7.32 5.91 10.25
N LEU A 13 6.79 5.65 9.06
CA LEU A 13 7.58 5.47 7.85
C LEU A 13 8.12 6.80 7.28
N ALA A 14 7.46 7.92 7.59
CA ALA A 14 7.84 9.25 7.13
C ALA A 14 8.10 10.19 8.32
N GLU A 15 8.62 11.38 8.03
CA GLU A 15 8.81 12.47 9.00
C GLU A 15 8.05 13.71 8.53
N ASP A 16 7.44 14.45 9.46
CA ASP A 16 6.83 15.75 9.17
C ASP A 16 7.88 16.88 9.04
N GLU A 17 7.45 18.10 8.73
CA GLU A 17 8.30 19.29 8.64
C GLU A 17 9.10 19.59 9.93
N ASN A 18 8.62 19.13 11.08
CA ASN A 18 9.27 19.26 12.39
C ASN A 18 10.15 18.06 12.76
N GLY A 19 10.29 17.07 11.86
CA GLY A 19 11.05 15.84 12.11
C GLY A 19 10.36 14.86 13.05
N GLN A 20 9.04 14.96 13.26
CA GLN A 20 8.30 13.97 14.04
C GLN A 20 7.87 12.81 13.14
N PRO A 21 7.95 11.56 13.62
CA PRO A 21 7.55 10.40 12.84
C PRO A 21 6.05 10.46 12.52
N CYS A 22 5.71 10.32 11.26
CA CYS A 22 4.34 10.32 10.76
C CYS A 22 4.07 9.10 9.85
N PRO A 23 2.79 8.73 9.62
CA PRO A 23 2.48 7.59 8.75
C PRO A 23 2.87 7.87 7.30
N GLY A 24 3.57 6.93 6.67
CA GLY A 24 3.91 6.96 5.25
C GLY A 24 3.07 5.97 4.45
N GLY A 25 2.75 6.35 3.21
CA GLY A 25 2.10 5.47 2.25
C GLY A 25 3.12 4.65 1.46
N VAL A 26 2.86 3.36 1.28
CA VAL A 26 3.53 2.51 0.29
C VAL A 26 2.49 1.89 -0.63
N CYS A 27 2.64 2.02 -1.94
CA CYS A 27 1.81 1.28 -2.88
C CYS A 27 2.64 0.42 -3.84
N LEU A 28 2.32 -0.88 -3.88
CA LEU A 28 2.97 -1.89 -4.70
C LEU A 28 2.09 -2.21 -5.90
N THR A 29 2.67 -2.15 -7.09
CA THR A 29 2.02 -2.58 -8.33
C THR A 29 2.53 -3.96 -8.72
N LEU A 30 1.63 -4.93 -8.82
CA LEU A 30 1.90 -6.27 -9.32
C LEU A 30 1.34 -6.41 -10.74
N GLY A 31 2.19 -6.65 -11.72
CA GLY A 31 1.80 -6.80 -13.13
C GLY A 31 2.54 -5.83 -14.04
N ASP A 32 2.11 -5.78 -15.30
CA ASP A 32 2.64 -4.82 -16.27
C ASP A 32 2.01 -3.44 -16.03
N ASP A 33 2.82 -2.37 -16.14
CA ASP A 33 2.36 -1.01 -15.86
C ASP A 33 1.25 -0.56 -16.83
N ASN A 34 1.28 -1.07 -18.07
CA ASN A 34 0.32 -0.76 -19.12
C ASN A 34 -0.89 -1.72 -19.11
N ALA A 35 -0.93 -2.69 -18.20
CA ALA A 35 -2.07 -3.59 -18.09
C ALA A 35 -3.29 -2.91 -17.47
N GLU A 36 -4.47 -3.39 -17.85
CA GLU A 36 -5.72 -3.01 -17.19
C GLU A 36 -5.66 -3.35 -15.70
N GLU A 37 -6.13 -2.43 -14.86
CA GLU A 37 -6.15 -2.59 -13.41
C GLU A 37 -7.32 -3.45 -12.94
N ILE A 38 -7.07 -4.30 -11.94
CA ILE A 38 -8.13 -5.03 -11.25
C ILE A 38 -8.88 -4.06 -10.33
N THR A 39 -10.18 -3.88 -10.58
CA THR A 39 -11.04 -2.97 -9.82
C THR A 39 -12.34 -3.67 -9.37
N GLY A 40 -13.20 -2.94 -8.64
CA GLY A 40 -14.53 -3.40 -8.26
C GLY A 40 -14.56 -4.63 -7.34
N GLU A 41 -15.49 -5.56 -7.58
CA GLU A 41 -15.65 -6.78 -6.77
C GLU A 41 -14.45 -7.72 -6.85
N ALA A 42 -13.82 -7.85 -8.02
CA ALA A 42 -12.64 -8.68 -8.20
C ALA A 42 -11.50 -8.22 -7.29
N TYR A 43 -11.28 -6.90 -7.23
CA TYR A 43 -10.31 -6.28 -6.33
C TYR A 43 -10.64 -6.57 -4.86
N ARG A 44 -11.89 -6.32 -4.44
CA ARG A 44 -12.34 -6.53 -3.06
C ARG A 44 -12.19 -7.97 -2.60
N ASN A 45 -12.42 -8.94 -3.49
CA ASN A 45 -12.24 -10.35 -3.16
C ASN A 45 -10.76 -10.71 -3.02
N LEU A 46 -9.89 -10.19 -3.89
CA LEU A 46 -8.44 -10.39 -3.75
C LEU A 46 -7.90 -9.77 -2.44
N MET A 47 -8.34 -8.57 -2.08
CA MET A 47 -7.88 -7.90 -0.86
C MET A 47 -8.21 -8.64 0.43
N LYS A 48 -9.25 -9.48 0.44
CA LYS A 48 -9.58 -10.34 1.61
C LYS A 48 -8.54 -11.44 1.84
N GLU A 49 -7.87 -11.89 0.77
CA GLU A 49 -6.85 -12.94 0.83
C GLU A 49 -5.44 -12.37 1.05
N ILE A 50 -5.27 -11.04 0.93
CA ILE A 50 -3.97 -10.39 1.13
C ILE A 50 -3.59 -10.39 2.61
N ASN A 51 -2.37 -10.85 2.87
CA ASN A 51 -1.76 -10.80 4.20
C ASN A 51 -0.71 -9.69 4.24
N ILE A 52 -0.93 -8.69 5.11
CA ILE A 52 -0.02 -7.55 5.33
C ILE A 52 1.42 -8.02 5.61
N ALA A 53 1.63 -9.04 6.44
CA ALA A 53 2.96 -9.55 6.75
C ALA A 53 3.68 -10.11 5.51
N GLY A 54 2.92 -10.75 4.60
CA GLY A 54 3.43 -11.20 3.32
C GLY A 54 3.84 -10.05 2.41
N ILE A 55 3.04 -8.98 2.39
CA ILE A 55 3.32 -7.78 1.59
C ILE A 55 4.53 -7.02 2.13
N LEU A 56 4.63 -6.83 3.44
CA LEU A 56 5.80 -6.20 4.07
C LEU A 56 7.07 -6.99 3.75
N ARG A 57 7.03 -8.32 3.82
CA ARG A 57 8.17 -9.16 3.45
C ARG A 57 8.52 -9.03 1.97
N MET A 58 7.52 -8.93 1.09
CA MET A 58 7.75 -8.73 -0.35
C MET A 58 8.39 -7.36 -0.63
N ALA A 59 8.05 -6.34 0.15
CA ALA A 59 8.61 -4.99 0.08
C ALA A 59 9.92 -4.82 0.87
N CYS A 60 10.44 -5.88 1.50
CA CYS A 60 11.59 -5.83 2.41
C CYS A 60 11.41 -4.85 3.60
N LEU A 61 10.17 -4.66 4.06
CA LEU A 61 9.79 -3.80 5.19
C LEU A 61 9.45 -4.58 6.46
N ASP A 62 9.53 -5.91 6.44
CA ASP A 62 9.18 -6.78 7.57
C ASP A 62 10.12 -6.65 8.79
N GLY A 63 11.32 -6.09 8.59
CA GLY A 63 12.24 -5.73 9.67
C GLY A 63 12.05 -4.31 10.23
N PHE A 64 11.31 -3.45 9.53
CA PHE A 64 11.13 -2.04 9.89
C PHE A 64 9.82 -1.79 10.64
N CYS A 65 8.75 -2.49 10.25
CA CYS A 65 7.41 -2.23 10.76
C CYS A 65 6.69 -3.54 11.08
N ARG A 66 5.85 -3.51 12.13
CA ARG A 66 5.02 -4.67 12.47
C ARG A 66 3.76 -4.67 11.60
N PRO A 67 3.33 -5.84 11.11
CA PRO A 67 2.13 -5.94 10.27
C PRO A 67 0.85 -5.50 10.99
N GLU A 68 0.79 -5.65 12.32
CA GLU A 68 -0.36 -5.27 13.15
C GLU A 68 -0.57 -3.76 13.22
N ASP A 69 0.49 -2.98 13.04
CA ASP A 69 0.46 -1.53 13.05
C ASP A 69 0.14 -0.95 11.66
N CYS A 70 0.24 -1.77 10.60
CA CYS A 70 -0.01 -1.34 9.23
C CYS A 70 -1.48 -1.49 8.85
N ARG A 71 -1.96 -0.63 7.95
CA ARG A 71 -3.34 -0.67 7.44
C ARG A 71 -3.36 -0.77 5.93
N LEU A 72 -4.15 -1.70 5.39
CA LEU A 72 -4.47 -1.71 3.96
C LEU A 72 -5.34 -0.50 3.60
N LEU A 73 -4.97 0.19 2.53
CA LEU A 73 -5.72 1.29 1.95
C LEU A 73 -6.29 0.86 0.61
N THR A 74 -7.47 1.37 0.28
CA THR A 74 -7.91 1.34 -1.12
C THR A 74 -7.00 2.23 -1.98
N PRO A 75 -6.91 1.99 -3.30
CA PRO A 75 -6.11 2.84 -4.18
C PRO A 75 -6.60 4.30 -4.17
N GLU A 76 -7.90 4.51 -3.99
CA GLU A 76 -8.53 5.83 -3.86
C GLU A 76 -8.08 6.53 -2.57
N GLU A 77 -8.19 5.86 -1.41
CA GLU A 77 -7.69 6.42 -0.12
C GLU A 77 -6.19 6.71 -0.16
N TYR A 78 -5.41 5.86 -0.83
CA TYR A 78 -3.98 6.07 -0.98
C TYR A 78 -3.70 7.32 -1.81
N ASN A 79 -4.34 7.45 -2.98
CA ASN A 79 -4.15 8.60 -3.85
C ASN A 79 -4.57 9.91 -3.16
N GLU A 80 -5.64 9.92 -2.37
CA GLU A 80 -6.08 11.12 -1.63
C GLU A 80 -5.07 11.56 -0.57
N LYS A 81 -4.41 10.62 0.11
CA LYS A 81 -3.48 10.92 1.20
C LYS A 81 -2.03 11.11 0.77
N TYR A 82 -1.61 10.32 -0.21
CA TYR A 82 -0.21 10.09 -0.59
C TYR A 82 0.02 10.16 -2.09
N GLY A 83 -1.03 10.31 -2.89
CA GLY A 83 -0.88 10.58 -4.31
C GLY A 83 -0.24 11.95 -4.49
N GLU A 84 0.80 12.00 -5.31
CA GLU A 84 1.33 13.28 -5.75
C GLU A 84 0.28 13.94 -6.65
N GLU A 85 -0.06 15.21 -6.39
CA GLU A 85 -0.74 16.04 -7.38
C GLU A 85 0.24 16.22 -8.55
N GLU A 86 0.07 15.45 -9.63
CA GLU A 86 0.80 15.66 -10.88
C GLU A 86 0.63 17.08 -11.42
#